data_AF-A0A231VCE0-F1
#
_entry.id   AF-A0A231VCE0-F1
#
_cell.length_a   1.000
_cell.length_b   1.000
_cell.length_c   1.000
_cell.angle_alpha   90.00
_cell.angle_beta   90.00
_cell.angle_gamma   90.00
#
_symmetry.space_group_name_H-M   'P 1'
#
loop_
_entity.id
_entity.type
_entity.pdbx_description
1 polymer ?
#
loop_
_entity_poly.entity_id
_entity_poly.type
_entity_poly.pdbx_seq_one_letter_code
_entity_poly.pdbx_strand_id
1 'polypeptide(L)'
;MRIVNLLAVIDKEKCTGCRTCIRVCPTLAIKLENKKAEINNEQCVGCQNCEQRCPFDAIHMQDRQPFTIGVEVKDSDYDKIEEICKKAKFNPEQIICYCTGTRAEEVAQAIIEGAKTPEEITQRTGARSGCKVECIQPILRLLKAAGIEPEPPKDGWQWYGTTVTAWEIPESIRNKYSNVGFYFDEDLELLNRIASSPTSKSKKKDSDNK
;
A
#
# COMPACT_ATOMS: atom_id res chain seq x y z
N MET A 1 -1.77 -12.63 -2.04
CA MET A 1 -1.86 -12.83 -3.50
C MET A 1 -3.31 -12.62 -3.98
N ARG A 2 -3.50 -11.93 -5.11
CA ARG A 2 -4.80 -11.57 -5.71
C ARG A 2 -4.82 -11.97 -7.18
N ILE A 3 -5.93 -12.52 -7.65
CA ILE A 3 -6.16 -12.79 -9.08
C ILE A 3 -6.66 -11.51 -9.75
N VAL A 4 -6.07 -11.19 -10.90
CA VAL A 4 -6.48 -10.09 -11.77
C VAL A 4 -6.96 -10.68 -13.09
N ASN A 5 -8.24 -10.49 -13.37
CA ASN A 5 -8.92 -11.00 -14.56
C ASN A 5 -9.62 -9.89 -15.36
N LEU A 6 -9.49 -8.63 -14.95
CA LEU A 6 -10.07 -7.48 -15.64
C LEU A 6 -9.00 -6.54 -16.20
N LEU A 7 -9.29 -5.94 -17.35
CA LEU A 7 -8.50 -4.93 -18.03
C LEU A 7 -9.35 -3.68 -18.29
N ALA A 8 -8.82 -2.50 -18.01
CA ALA A 8 -9.48 -1.26 -18.40
C ALA A 8 -9.26 -0.99 -19.90
N VAL A 9 -10.33 -0.62 -20.61
CA VAL A 9 -10.32 -0.27 -22.03
C VAL A 9 -10.95 1.11 -22.20
N ILE A 10 -10.37 1.94 -23.09
CA ILE A 10 -10.79 3.32 -23.31
C ILE A 10 -11.62 3.44 -24.59
N ASP A 11 -12.83 3.97 -24.47
CA ASP A 11 -13.61 4.49 -25.59
C ASP A 11 -13.02 5.84 -26.03
N LYS A 12 -12.40 5.86 -27.22
CA LYS A 12 -11.71 7.04 -27.75
C LYS A 12 -12.66 8.14 -28.20
N GLU A 13 -13.90 7.81 -28.53
CA GLU A 13 -14.90 8.79 -28.96
C GLU A 13 -15.36 9.62 -27.76
N LYS A 14 -15.65 8.96 -26.64
CA LYS A 14 -16.07 9.62 -25.38
C LYS A 14 -14.93 10.26 -24.61
N CYS A 15 -13.70 9.76 -24.74
CA CYS A 15 -12.57 10.26 -23.95
C CYS A 15 -12.23 11.72 -24.31
N THR A 16 -12.33 12.64 -23.36
CA THR A 16 -11.99 14.07 -23.58
C THR A 16 -10.54 14.41 -23.25
N GLY A 17 -9.78 13.47 -22.68
CA GLY A 17 -8.40 13.73 -22.25
C GLY A 17 -8.27 14.51 -20.93
N CYS A 18 -9.31 14.54 -20.08
CA CYS A 18 -9.35 15.31 -18.81
C CYS A 18 -8.37 14.84 -17.72
N ARG A 19 -7.69 13.70 -17.94
CA ARG A 19 -6.66 13.09 -17.06
C ARG A 19 -7.16 12.61 -15.69
N THR A 20 -8.47 12.57 -15.43
CA THR A 20 -9.00 12.07 -14.14
C THR A 20 -8.57 10.63 -13.87
N CYS A 21 -8.65 9.75 -14.89
CA CYS A 21 -8.22 8.36 -14.79
C CYS A 21 -6.73 8.20 -14.43
N ILE A 22 -5.87 9.04 -14.99
CA ILE A 22 -4.42 9.05 -14.71
C ILE A 22 -4.18 9.33 -13.23
N ARG A 23 -4.84 10.35 -12.67
CA ARG A 23 -4.63 10.77 -11.28
C ARG A 23 -5.20 9.80 -10.24
N VAL A 24 -6.08 8.87 -10.62
CA VAL A 24 -6.68 7.89 -9.69
C VAL A 24 -6.07 6.49 -9.81
N CYS A 25 -5.24 6.25 -10.84
CA CYS A 25 -4.60 4.97 -11.08
C CYS A 25 -3.46 4.73 -10.07
N PRO A 26 -3.55 3.72 -9.20
CA PRO A 26 -2.54 3.50 -8.16
C PRO A 26 -1.26 2.85 -8.69
N THR A 27 -1.25 2.35 -9.94
CA THR A 27 -0.09 1.72 -10.59
C THR A 27 0.50 2.57 -11.72
N LEU A 28 -0.02 3.79 -11.94
CA LEU A 28 0.35 4.67 -13.06
C LEU A 28 0.24 4.01 -14.44
N ALA A 29 -0.64 3.02 -14.58
CA ALA A 29 -0.87 2.29 -15.84
C ALA A 29 -1.57 3.11 -16.93
N ILE A 30 -1.79 4.41 -16.73
CA ILE A 30 -2.56 5.24 -17.67
C ILE A 30 -1.72 6.47 -18.03
N LYS A 31 -1.53 6.71 -19.32
CA LYS A 31 -0.86 7.90 -19.86
C LYS A 31 -1.77 8.65 -20.83
N LEU A 32 -1.36 9.84 -21.22
CA LEU A 32 -2.06 10.63 -22.25
C LEU A 32 -1.25 10.59 -23.56
N GLU A 33 -1.84 10.09 -24.63
CA GLU A 33 -1.27 10.10 -25.98
C GLU A 33 -2.28 10.70 -26.95
N ASN A 34 -1.85 11.59 -27.84
CA ASN A 34 -2.73 12.24 -28.82
C ASN A 34 -4.01 12.84 -28.20
N LYS A 35 -3.88 13.43 -26.99
CA LYS A 35 -4.98 14.00 -26.18
C LYS A 35 -6.03 12.98 -25.70
N LYS A 36 -5.75 11.68 -25.78
CA LYS A 36 -6.61 10.59 -25.29
C LYS A 36 -5.87 9.76 -24.24
N ALA A 37 -6.61 9.15 -23.33
CA ALA A 37 -6.01 8.25 -22.34
C ALA A 37 -5.63 6.92 -23.00
N GLU A 38 -4.48 6.37 -22.66
CA GLU A 38 -4.00 5.05 -23.09
C GLU A 38 -3.64 4.20 -21.86
N ILE A 39 -3.98 2.91 -21.92
CA ILE A 39 -3.72 1.94 -20.85
C ILE A 39 -2.46 1.13 -21.17
N ASN A 40 -1.54 1.03 -20.22
CA ASN A 40 -0.51 0.01 -20.19
C ASN A 40 -1.11 -1.28 -19.61
N ASN A 41 -1.31 -2.29 -20.45
CA ASN A 41 -1.95 -3.55 -20.07
C ASN A 41 -1.16 -4.35 -19.03
N GLU A 42 0.17 -4.24 -19.05
CA GLU A 42 1.06 -4.96 -18.12
C GLU A 42 0.98 -4.38 -16.72
N GLN A 43 0.83 -3.07 -16.59
CA GLN A 43 0.71 -2.37 -15.30
C GLN A 43 -0.72 -2.29 -14.77
N CYS A 44 -1.72 -2.63 -15.59
CA CYS A 44 -3.12 -2.57 -15.19
C CYS A 44 -3.47 -3.75 -14.27
N VAL A 45 -3.76 -3.44 -13.01
CA VAL A 45 -4.16 -4.43 -11.99
C VAL A 45 -5.68 -4.62 -11.87
N GLY A 46 -6.45 -4.18 -12.88
CA GLY A 46 -7.89 -4.42 -12.95
C GLY A 46 -8.72 -3.84 -11.78
N CYS A 47 -8.24 -2.78 -11.12
CA CYS A 47 -8.85 -2.26 -9.90
C CYS A 47 -10.09 -1.38 -10.09
N GLN A 48 -10.52 -1.13 -11.33
CA GLN A 48 -11.73 -0.39 -11.72
C GLN A 48 -11.81 1.08 -11.25
N ASN A 49 -10.80 1.57 -10.53
CA ASN A 49 -10.74 2.95 -10.04
C ASN A 49 -10.87 4.00 -11.17
N CYS A 50 -10.38 3.71 -12.37
CA CYS A 50 -10.46 4.63 -13.50
C CYS A 50 -11.86 4.66 -14.14
N GLU A 51 -12.51 3.50 -14.28
CA GLU A 51 -13.90 3.37 -14.73
C GLU A 51 -14.83 4.17 -13.81
N GLN A 52 -14.80 3.88 -12.50
CA GLN A 52 -15.66 4.53 -11.50
C GLN A 52 -15.48 6.05 -11.37
N ARG A 53 -14.40 6.61 -11.92
CA ARG A 53 -14.05 8.03 -11.80
C ARG A 53 -14.07 8.77 -13.12
N CYS A 54 -14.37 8.11 -14.23
CA CYS A 54 -14.44 8.76 -15.52
C CYS A 54 -15.73 9.57 -15.62
N PRO A 55 -15.70 10.92 -15.70
CA PRO A 55 -16.93 11.72 -15.75
C PRO A 55 -17.61 11.68 -17.13
N PHE A 56 -17.03 10.94 -18.09
CA PHE A 56 -17.51 10.84 -19.47
C PHE A 56 -17.89 9.39 -19.86
N ASP A 57 -17.88 8.46 -18.90
CA ASP A 57 -18.13 7.02 -19.16
C ASP A 57 -17.30 6.47 -20.34
N ALA A 58 -16.05 6.93 -20.44
CA ALA A 58 -15.15 6.59 -21.53
C ALA A 58 -14.24 5.38 -21.21
N ILE A 59 -14.47 4.70 -20.08
CA ILE A 59 -13.63 3.59 -19.61
C ILE A 59 -14.54 2.44 -19.21
N HIS A 60 -14.24 1.25 -19.70
CA HIS A 60 -14.98 0.03 -19.40
C HIS A 60 -14.01 -1.08 -19.01
N MET A 61 -14.46 -2.01 -18.18
CA MET A 61 -13.69 -3.21 -17.85
C MET A 61 -14.04 -4.35 -18.82
N GLN A 62 -13.01 -5.06 -19.27
CA GLN A 62 -13.13 -6.26 -20.09
C GLN A 62 -12.36 -7.41 -19.44
N ASP A 63 -12.80 -8.63 -19.69
CA ASP A 63 -12.07 -9.82 -19.25
C ASP A 63 -10.71 -9.92 -19.95
N ARG A 64 -9.71 -10.38 -19.20
CA ARG A 64 -8.37 -10.72 -19.69
C ARG A 64 -7.97 -12.10 -19.18
N GLN A 65 -6.93 -12.66 -19.79
CA GLN A 65 -6.28 -13.85 -19.23
C GLN A 65 -5.87 -13.59 -17.77
N PRO A 66 -6.37 -14.40 -16.82
CA PRO A 66 -6.10 -14.21 -15.41
C PRO A 66 -4.62 -14.36 -15.08
N PHE A 67 -4.14 -13.53 -14.17
CA PHE A 67 -2.80 -13.65 -13.59
C PHE A 67 -2.85 -13.26 -12.11
N THR A 68 -1.85 -13.69 -11.35
CA THR A 68 -1.78 -13.44 -9.92
C THR A 68 -0.77 -12.34 -9.64
N ILE A 69 -1.17 -11.37 -8.82
CA ILE A 69 -0.27 -10.39 -8.21
C ILE A 69 -0.10 -10.71 -6.73
N GLY A 70 1.10 -10.51 -6.21
CA GLY A 70 1.45 -10.78 -4.83
C GLY A 70 2.93 -11.00 -4.70
N VAL A 71 3.42 -10.91 -3.46
CA VAL A 71 4.82 -11.10 -3.14
C VAL A 71 4.93 -12.30 -2.20
N GLU A 72 5.83 -13.22 -2.55
CA GLU A 72 6.13 -14.37 -1.70
C GLU A 72 7.16 -13.99 -0.64
N VAL A 73 6.83 -14.23 0.63
CA VAL A 73 7.69 -13.89 1.77
C VAL A 73 8.76 -14.97 1.94
N LYS A 74 10.01 -14.64 1.64
CA LYS A 74 11.14 -15.58 1.69
C LYS A 74 11.67 -15.72 3.11
N ASP A 75 11.92 -16.95 3.55
CA ASP A 75 12.49 -17.21 4.87
C ASP A 75 13.89 -16.61 5.02
N SER A 76 14.68 -16.57 3.94
CA SER A 76 16.02 -15.98 3.92
C SER A 76 16.05 -14.47 4.20
N ASP A 77 14.93 -13.79 3.96
CA ASP A 77 14.82 -12.33 4.13
C ASP A 77 14.11 -11.96 5.45
N TYR A 78 13.66 -12.94 6.24
CA TYR A 78 12.72 -12.70 7.33
C TYR A 78 13.27 -11.82 8.45
N ASP A 79 14.55 -11.95 8.79
CA ASP A 79 15.17 -11.09 9.80
C ASP A 79 15.16 -9.60 9.35
N LYS A 80 15.36 -9.33 8.06
CA LYS A 80 15.27 -7.97 7.49
C LYS A 80 13.83 -7.47 7.41
N ILE A 81 12.89 -8.35 7.06
CA ILE A 81 11.45 -8.04 7.08
C ILE A 81 11.04 -7.60 8.48
N GLU A 82 11.43 -8.37 9.49
CA GLU A 82 11.10 -8.07 10.89
C GLU A 82 11.69 -6.74 11.33
N GLU A 83 12.93 -6.45 10.94
CA GLU A 83 13.58 -5.15 11.21
C GLU A 83 12.79 -3.97 10.61
N ILE A 84 12.43 -4.04 9.33
CA ILE A 84 11.66 -3.00 8.63
C ILE A 84 10.28 -2.82 9.30
N CYS A 85 9.56 -3.91 9.54
CA CYS A 85 8.24 -3.87 10.17
C CYS A 85 8.30 -3.30 11.59
N LYS A 86 9.25 -3.73 12.43
CA LYS A 86 9.44 -3.21 13.79
C LYS A 86 9.78 -1.72 13.78
N LYS A 87 10.68 -1.27 12.91
CA LYS A 87 11.00 0.16 12.72
C LYS A 87 9.76 0.96 12.31
N ALA A 88 8.93 0.39 11.43
CA ALA A 88 7.67 0.98 11.02
C ALA A 88 6.53 0.84 12.06
N LYS A 89 6.77 0.20 13.21
CA LYS A 89 5.78 -0.13 14.26
C LYS A 89 4.62 -1.00 13.76
N PHE A 90 4.94 -2.04 13.01
CA PHE A 90 4.01 -3.07 12.57
C PHE A 90 4.49 -4.45 12.97
N ASN A 91 3.54 -5.32 13.33
CA ASN A 91 3.80 -6.75 13.32
C ASN A 91 3.91 -7.22 11.84
N PRO A 92 4.88 -8.07 11.46
CA PRO A 92 5.00 -8.57 10.09
C PRO A 92 3.71 -9.20 9.54
N GLU A 93 2.94 -9.90 10.39
CA GLU A 93 1.70 -10.58 9.99
C GLU A 93 0.46 -9.68 10.01
N GLN A 94 0.60 -8.41 10.38
CA GLN A 94 -0.50 -7.46 10.42
C GLN A 94 -1.01 -7.15 9.00
N ILE A 95 -2.31 -7.25 8.80
CA ILE A 95 -2.97 -6.80 7.56
C ILE A 95 -2.89 -5.28 7.49
N ILE A 96 -2.32 -4.77 6.41
CA ILE A 96 -2.24 -3.32 6.14
C ILE A 96 -3.16 -2.89 5.00
N CYS A 97 -3.58 -3.81 4.13
CA CYS A 97 -4.61 -3.55 3.12
C CYS A 97 -5.76 -4.54 3.25
N TYR A 98 -6.84 -4.10 3.89
CA TYR A 98 -8.04 -4.94 4.09
C TYR A 98 -8.72 -5.34 2.78
N CYS A 99 -8.66 -4.51 1.74
CA CYS A 99 -9.28 -4.83 0.45
C CYS A 99 -8.61 -5.99 -0.29
N THR A 100 -7.32 -6.25 -0.03
CA THR A 100 -6.54 -7.29 -0.72
C THR A 100 -5.95 -8.33 0.23
N GLY A 101 -6.13 -8.17 1.53
CA GLY A 101 -5.51 -9.01 2.56
C GLY A 101 -3.98 -8.85 2.65
N THR A 102 -3.40 -7.81 2.04
CA THR A 102 -1.94 -7.62 2.02
C THR A 102 -1.41 -7.34 3.41
N ARG A 103 -0.40 -8.12 3.83
CA ARG A 103 0.28 -7.99 5.12
C ARG A 103 1.51 -7.08 5.05
N ALA A 104 1.98 -6.63 6.22
CA ALA A 104 3.18 -5.80 6.33
C ALA A 104 4.43 -6.51 5.77
N GLU A 105 4.57 -7.81 6.03
CA GLU A 105 5.69 -8.63 5.51
C GLU A 105 5.74 -8.71 3.98
N GLU A 106 4.60 -8.73 3.29
CA GLU A 106 4.55 -8.75 1.82
C GLU A 106 5.08 -7.43 1.25
N VAL A 107 4.77 -6.30 1.90
CA VAL A 107 5.28 -4.99 1.51
C VAL A 107 6.75 -4.84 1.85
N ALA A 108 7.18 -5.30 3.03
CA ALA A 108 8.61 -5.30 3.40
C ALA A 108 9.44 -6.15 2.43
N GLN A 109 8.95 -7.34 2.07
CA GLN A 109 9.57 -8.18 1.03
C GLN A 109 9.62 -7.46 -0.32
N ALA A 110 8.55 -6.77 -0.74
CA ALA A 110 8.53 -6.00 -1.98
C ALA A 110 9.61 -4.91 -2.01
N ILE A 111 9.84 -4.26 -0.86
CA ILE A 111 10.89 -3.25 -0.69
C ILE A 111 12.28 -3.88 -0.80
N ILE A 112 12.49 -5.03 -0.15
CA ILE A 112 13.75 -5.80 -0.26
C ILE A 112 14.03 -6.21 -1.71
N GLU A 113 12.99 -6.54 -2.47
CA GLU A 113 13.06 -6.85 -3.90
C GLU A 113 13.14 -5.59 -4.80
N GLY A 114 13.30 -4.41 -4.20
CA GLY A 114 13.65 -3.17 -4.90
C GLY A 114 12.49 -2.21 -5.18
N ALA A 115 11.29 -2.42 -4.62
CA ALA A 115 10.23 -1.42 -4.71
C ALA A 115 10.57 -0.19 -3.85
N LYS A 116 10.47 1.01 -4.45
CA LYS A 116 10.84 2.29 -3.82
C LYS A 116 9.69 3.27 -3.73
N THR A 117 8.57 2.98 -4.37
CA THR A 117 7.39 3.85 -4.40
C THR A 117 6.11 3.09 -4.01
N PRO A 118 5.07 3.80 -3.52
CA PRO A 118 3.76 3.18 -3.30
C PRO A 118 3.19 2.53 -4.57
N GLU A 119 3.46 3.10 -5.74
CA GLU A 119 3.03 2.60 -7.04
C GLU A 119 3.69 1.26 -7.40
N GLU A 120 5.01 1.10 -7.20
CA GLU A 120 5.71 -0.17 -7.41
C GLU A 120 5.25 -1.23 -6.39
N ILE A 121 5.04 -0.85 -5.13
CA ILE A 121 4.46 -1.74 -4.11
C ILE A 121 3.06 -2.19 -4.53
N THR A 122 2.24 -1.29 -5.08
CA THR A 122 0.90 -1.59 -5.61
C THR A 122 0.99 -2.60 -6.75
N GLN A 123 1.89 -2.40 -7.71
CA GLN A 123 2.09 -3.30 -8.87
C GLN A 123 2.48 -4.71 -8.44
N ARG A 124 3.30 -4.84 -7.38
CA ARG A 124 3.79 -6.14 -6.90
C ARG A 124 2.82 -6.85 -5.95
N THR A 125 2.28 -6.13 -4.97
CA THR A 125 1.50 -6.72 -3.86
C THR A 125 0.00 -6.67 -4.09
N GLY A 126 -0.47 -5.79 -4.98
CA GLY A 126 -1.88 -5.45 -5.12
C GLY A 126 -2.42 -4.52 -4.04
N ALA A 127 -1.65 -4.13 -3.01
CA ALA A 127 -2.12 -3.11 -2.07
C ALA A 127 -2.54 -1.83 -2.83
N ARG A 128 -3.52 -1.08 -2.31
CA ARG A 128 -4.16 0.08 -2.97
C ARG A 128 -5.01 -0.24 -4.22
N SER A 129 -5.20 -1.50 -4.60
CA SER A 129 -6.12 -1.86 -5.70
C SER A 129 -7.61 -1.98 -5.28
N GLY A 130 -7.98 -1.38 -4.14
CA GLY A 130 -9.34 -1.28 -3.59
C GLY A 130 -9.66 0.16 -3.17
N CYS A 131 -9.88 0.41 -1.87
CA CYS A 131 -10.23 1.75 -1.36
C CYS A 131 -9.11 2.82 -1.50
N LYS A 132 -7.84 2.40 -1.62
CA LYS A 132 -6.61 3.23 -1.67
C LYS A 132 -6.26 4.02 -0.40
N VAL A 133 -7.19 4.20 0.52
CA VAL A 133 -7.05 5.11 1.66
C VAL A 133 -6.29 4.48 2.83
N GLU A 134 -6.71 3.32 3.32
CA GLU A 134 -6.18 2.79 4.59
C GLU A 134 -4.71 2.34 4.49
N CYS A 135 -4.36 1.69 3.38
CA CYS A 135 -3.06 1.05 3.21
C CYS A 135 -1.92 2.01 2.85
N ILE A 136 -2.22 3.25 2.43
CA ILE A 136 -1.16 4.18 2.00
C ILE A 136 -0.25 4.59 3.15
N GLN A 137 -0.80 4.85 4.34
CA GLN A 137 -0.01 5.25 5.50
C GLN A 137 0.94 4.14 5.98
N PRO A 138 0.49 2.87 6.14
CA PRO A 138 1.39 1.75 6.38
C PRO A 138 2.49 1.60 5.32
N ILE A 139 2.15 1.72 4.03
CA ILE A 139 3.13 1.61 2.93
C ILE A 139 4.22 2.69 3.06
N LEU A 140 3.83 3.95 3.26
CA LEU A 140 4.78 5.06 3.40
C LEU A 140 5.67 4.90 4.64
N ARG A 141 5.10 4.40 5.75
CA ARG A 141 5.86 4.12 6.98
C ARG A 141 6.87 2.98 6.78
N LEU A 142 6.50 1.93 6.05
CA LEU A 142 7.42 0.82 5.72
C LEU A 142 8.55 1.27 4.79
N LEU A 143 8.25 2.10 3.78
CA LEU A 143 9.27 2.72 2.93
C LEU A 143 10.23 3.58 3.75
N LYS A 144 9.70 4.48 4.60
CA LYS A 144 10.51 5.33 5.48
C LYS A 144 11.37 4.51 6.44
N ALA A 145 10.84 3.44 7.01
CA ALA A 145 11.58 2.52 7.88
C ALA A 145 12.73 1.80 7.16
N ALA A 146 12.60 1.58 5.85
CA ALA A 146 13.65 1.06 4.98
C ALA A 146 14.63 2.15 4.48
N GLY A 147 14.50 3.40 4.95
CA GLY A 147 15.34 4.52 4.53
C GLY A 147 14.95 5.10 3.17
N ILE A 148 13.74 4.85 2.71
CA ILE A 148 13.22 5.34 1.42
C ILE A 148 12.20 6.44 1.68
N GLU A 149 12.47 7.63 1.16
CA GLU A 149 11.55 8.77 1.19
C GLU A 149 11.01 8.99 -0.23
N PRO A 150 9.87 8.38 -0.59
CA PRO A 150 9.30 8.59 -1.90
C PRO A 150 8.77 10.03 -2.01
N GLU A 151 8.77 10.57 -3.21
CA GLU A 151 8.00 11.77 -3.56
C GLU A 151 6.69 11.37 -4.27
N PRO A 152 5.59 12.10 -4.03
CA PRO A 152 4.35 11.84 -4.75
C PRO A 152 4.53 12.07 -6.25
N PRO A 153 3.78 11.35 -7.11
CA PRO A 153 3.83 11.58 -8.55
C PRO A 153 3.63 13.07 -8.87
N LYS A 154 4.45 13.62 -9.78
CA LYS A 154 4.35 15.02 -10.21
C LYS A 154 2.93 15.33 -10.70
N ASP A 155 2.35 16.42 -10.21
CA ASP A 155 0.95 16.83 -10.47
C ASP A 155 -0.11 15.80 -10.04
N GLY A 156 0.30 14.86 -9.20
CA GLY A 156 -0.51 13.79 -8.64
C GLY A 156 -1.03 14.12 -7.25
N TRP A 157 -2.18 13.53 -6.91
CA TRP A 157 -2.83 13.63 -5.61
C TRP A 157 -3.14 12.25 -5.02
N GLN A 158 -2.39 11.23 -5.46
CA GLN A 158 -2.59 9.84 -5.06
C GLN A 158 -2.28 9.62 -3.57
N TRP A 159 -1.40 10.46 -2.99
CA TRP A 159 -1.00 10.47 -1.59
C TRP A 159 -0.22 11.75 -1.26
N TYR A 160 -0.16 12.15 0.02
CA TYR A 160 0.35 13.46 0.48
C TYR A 160 1.44 13.37 1.57
N GLY A 161 2.06 12.20 1.74
CA GLY A 161 3.08 11.91 2.74
C GLY A 161 2.54 11.19 3.98
N THR A 162 3.40 11.02 4.99
CA THR A 162 3.06 10.35 6.25
C THR A 162 2.26 11.27 7.16
N THR A 163 1.22 10.74 7.79
CA THR A 163 0.47 11.41 8.85
C THR A 163 1.09 11.16 10.23
N VAL A 164 0.87 12.09 11.16
CA VAL A 164 1.27 11.94 12.56
C VAL A 164 0.64 10.68 13.16
N THR A 165 1.45 9.93 13.89
CA THR A 165 1.05 8.73 14.62
C THR A 165 1.10 8.94 16.13
N ALA A 166 0.52 8.02 16.90
CA ALA A 166 0.55 8.06 18.37
C ALA A 166 1.99 8.19 18.93
N TRP A 167 2.98 7.58 18.26
CA TRP A 167 4.40 7.63 18.65
C TRP A 167 5.08 8.98 18.42
N GLU A 168 4.48 9.85 17.61
CA GLU A 168 5.04 11.15 17.23
C GLU A 168 4.38 12.31 17.99
N ILE A 169 3.32 12.05 18.76
CA ILE A 169 2.65 13.07 19.57
C ILE A 169 3.63 13.54 20.67
N PRO A 170 3.95 14.85 20.76
CA PRO A 170 4.86 15.35 21.79
C PRO A 170 4.34 15.11 23.20
N GLU A 171 5.24 14.90 24.15
CA GLU A 171 4.89 14.66 25.56
C GLU A 171 4.07 15.82 26.15
N SER A 172 4.39 17.07 25.79
CA SER A 172 3.62 18.25 26.21
C SER A 172 2.16 18.21 25.76
N ILE A 173 1.89 17.64 24.58
CA ILE A 173 0.54 17.46 24.04
C ILE A 173 -0.15 16.30 24.76
N ARG A 174 0.54 15.18 24.97
CA ARG A 174 -0.02 14.05 25.73
C ARG A 174 -0.44 14.52 27.13
N ASN A 175 0.48 15.11 27.91
CA ASN A 175 0.22 15.60 29.26
C ASN A 175 -0.95 16.60 29.33
N LYS A 176 -1.09 17.46 28.31
CA LYS A 176 -2.19 18.44 28.24
C LYS A 176 -3.56 17.78 28.08
N TYR A 177 -3.65 16.70 27.30
CA TYR A 177 -4.91 16.08 26.92
C TYR A 177 -5.23 14.77 27.67
N SER A 178 -4.27 14.17 28.40
CA SER A 178 -4.54 12.94 29.16
C SER A 178 -5.64 13.10 30.22
N ASN A 179 -5.73 14.28 30.84
CA ASN A 179 -6.74 14.56 31.87
C ASN A 179 -8.17 14.75 31.33
N VAL A 180 -8.38 14.78 30.01
CA VAL A 180 -9.70 14.97 29.38
C VAL A 180 -10.17 13.73 28.61
N GLY A 181 -9.69 12.55 29.01
CA GLY A 181 -10.19 11.26 28.51
C GLY A 181 -9.42 10.67 27.33
N PHE A 182 -8.17 11.10 27.10
CA PHE A 182 -7.26 10.45 26.15
C PHE A 182 -6.26 9.57 26.91
N TYR A 183 -6.06 8.33 26.44
CA TYR A 183 -5.25 7.31 27.10
C TYR A 183 -3.97 7.02 26.29
N PHE A 184 -3.20 8.07 26.02
CA PHE A 184 -2.08 7.96 25.07
C PHE A 184 -1.01 6.95 25.51
N ASP A 185 -0.74 6.84 26.81
CA ASP A 185 0.31 5.96 27.32
C ASP A 185 -0.15 4.50 27.25
N GLU A 186 -1.41 4.22 27.60
CA GLU A 186 -2.03 2.91 27.46
C GLU A 186 -2.16 2.48 26.00
N ASP A 187 -2.55 3.41 25.12
CA ASP A 187 -2.58 3.18 23.67
C ASP A 187 -1.18 2.84 23.15
N LEU A 188 -0.15 3.60 23.56
CA LEU A 188 1.24 3.32 23.17
C LEU A 188 1.70 1.97 23.68
N GLU A 189 1.40 1.60 24.94
CA GLU A 189 1.72 0.29 25.49
C GLU A 189 1.09 -0.82 24.65
N LEU A 190 -0.22 -0.72 24.38
CA LEU A 190 -0.97 -1.69 23.58
C LEU A 190 -0.40 -1.80 22.16
N LEU A 191 -0.18 -0.67 21.49
CA LEU A 191 0.31 -0.64 20.11
C LEU A 191 1.73 -1.21 20.02
N ASN A 192 2.61 -0.91 20.98
CA ASN A 192 3.96 -1.48 21.04
C ASN A 192 3.91 -2.99 21.29
N ARG A 193 3.01 -3.46 22.17
CA ARG A 193 2.81 -4.90 22.43
C ARG A 193 2.29 -5.65 21.19
N ILE A 194 1.38 -5.05 20.43
CA ILE A 194 0.89 -5.63 19.17
C ILE A 194 2.05 -5.74 18.17
N ALA A 195 2.81 -4.66 17.97
CA ALA A 195 3.91 -4.63 17.03
C ALA A 195 5.02 -5.65 17.37
N SER A 196 5.26 -5.94 18.66
CA SER A 196 6.26 -6.90 19.13
C SER A 196 5.75 -8.32 19.32
N SER A 197 4.47 -8.59 19.07
CA SER A 197 3.89 -9.91 19.29
C SER A 197 4.58 -10.99 18.43
N PRO A 198 4.82 -12.21 18.95
CA PRO A 198 5.52 -13.25 18.21
C PRO A 198 4.75 -13.65 16.95
N THR A 199 5.46 -13.75 15.82
CA THR A 199 4.90 -14.22 14.54
C THR A 199 4.85 -15.74 14.49
N SER A 200 4.10 -16.29 13.54
CA SER A 200 4.09 -17.75 13.30
C SER A 200 5.50 -18.29 12.99
N LYS A 201 6.31 -17.52 12.25
CA LYS A 201 7.69 -17.90 11.92
C LYS A 201 8.63 -17.78 13.12
N SER A 202 8.49 -16.75 13.96
CA SER A 202 9.33 -16.62 15.16
C SER A 202 9.09 -17.79 16.14
N LYS A 203 7.82 -18.17 16.33
CA LYS A 203 7.44 -19.31 17.19
C LYS A 203 8.03 -20.64 16.71
N LYS A 204 8.15 -20.83 15.39
CA LYS A 204 8.73 -22.05 14.79
C LYS A 204 10.26 -22.11 14.99
N LYS A 205 10.96 -20.98 14.87
CA LYS A 205 12.41 -20.89 15.14
C LYS A 205 12.74 -21.21 16.60
N ASP A 206 11.86 -20.81 17.53
CA ASP A 206 12.01 -21.12 18.96
C ASP A 206 11.70 -22.58 19.31
N SER A 207 10.84 -23.26 18.54
CA SER A 207 10.57 -24.69 18.72
C SER A 207 11.65 -25.59 18.14
N ASP A 208 12.28 -25.17 17.03
CA ASP A 208 13.32 -25.95 16.35
C ASP A 208 14.70 -25.84 17.06
N ASN A 209 14.87 -24.86 17.95
CA ASN A 209 16.09 -24.63 18.76
C ASN A 209 16.01 -25.20 20.19
N LYS A 210 14.94 -25.92 20.54
CA LYS A 210 14.76 -26.62 21.84
C LYS A 210 14.88 -28.12 21.65
#